data_AF-A0A519IPD8-F1
#
_entry.id   AF-A0A519IPD8-F1
#
_cell.length_a   1.000
_cell.length_b   1.000
_cell.length_c   1.000
_cell.angle_alpha   90.00
_cell.angle_beta   90.00
_cell.angle_gamma   90.00
#
_symmetry.space_group_name_H-M   'P 1'
#
loop_
_entity.id
_entity.type
_entity.pdbx_description
1 polymer ?
#
loop_
_entity_poly.entity_id
_entity_poly.type
_entity_poly.pdbx_seq_one_letter_code
_entity_poly.pdbx_strand_id
1 'polypeptide(L)' 'MPTETEQENVFGTADGSTYSAVLSNAGGRLTVHSLLIDGHNVPVPHGEWTTREEAVKALQDYAKGDRQP' A
#
# COMPACT_ATOMS: atom_id res chain seq x y z
N MET A 1 3.33 24.04 -12.47
CA MET A 1 2.51 22.85 -12.74
C MET A 1 2.23 22.22 -11.39
N PRO A 2 0.97 21.99 -10.96
CA PRO A 2 0.76 21.17 -9.78
C PRO A 2 1.34 19.79 -10.10
N THR A 3 2.22 19.27 -9.26
CA THR A 3 2.55 17.86 -9.27
C THR A 3 1.26 17.11 -8.98
N GLU A 4 0.56 16.69 -10.03
CA GLU A 4 -0.61 15.83 -9.93
C GLU A 4 -0.18 14.62 -9.10
N THR A 5 -0.69 14.57 -7.87
CA THR A 5 -0.41 13.45 -6.98
C THR A 5 -1.30 12.33 -7.48
N GLU A 6 -0.73 11.42 -8.26
CA GLU A 6 -1.48 10.31 -8.83
C GLU A 6 -1.83 9.36 -7.69
N GLN A 7 -3.10 9.38 -7.28
CA GLN A 7 -3.64 8.46 -6.30
C GLN A 7 -4.07 7.20 -7.01
N GLU A 8 -3.40 6.10 -6.70
CA GLU A 8 -3.73 4.78 -7.19
C GLU A 8 -4.36 3.96 -6.06
N ASN A 9 -5.54 3.41 -6.33
CA ASN A 9 -6.14 2.44 -5.42
C ASN A 9 -5.69 1.03 -5.83
N VAL A 10 -5.05 0.34 -4.90
CA VAL A 10 -4.58 -1.03 -5.05
C VAL A 10 -5.49 -1.95 -4.26
N PHE A 11 -5.98 -2.99 -4.89
CA PHE A 11 -6.80 -4.00 -4.25
C PHE A 11 -6.22 -5.37 -4.59
N GLY A 12 -6.23 -6.28 -3.62
CA GLY A 12 -5.79 -7.63 -3.85
C GLY A 12 -6.19 -8.56 -2.73
N THR A 13 -5.79 -9.81 -2.85
CA THR A 13 -5.98 -10.85 -1.85
C THR A 13 -4.63 -11.51 -1.58
N ALA A 14 -4.35 -11.80 -0.31
CA ALA A 14 -3.14 -12.46 0.14
C ALA A 14 -3.49 -13.49 1.23
N ASP A 15 -3.16 -14.76 1.01
CA ASP A 15 -3.43 -15.89 1.93
C ASP A 15 -4.87 -15.95 2.49
N GLY A 16 -5.85 -15.59 1.65
CA GLY A 16 -7.27 -15.59 2.01
C GLY A 16 -7.80 -14.29 2.61
N SER A 17 -6.91 -13.35 2.97
CA SER A 17 -7.27 -12.01 3.43
C SER A 17 -7.35 -11.05 2.25
N THR A 18 -8.35 -10.17 2.23
CA THR A 18 -8.46 -9.12 1.20
C THR A 18 -7.75 -7.87 1.69
N TYR A 19 -6.92 -7.24 0.87
CA TYR A 19 -6.29 -5.97 1.20
C TYR A 19 -6.64 -4.88 0.18
N SER A 20 -6.71 -3.65 0.66
CA SER A 20 -7.00 -2.45 -0.12
C SER A 20 -6.10 -1.33 0.37
N ALA A 21 -5.32 -0.74 -0.52
CA ALA A 21 -4.41 0.34 -0.19
C ALA A 21 -4.60 1.52 -1.13
N VAL A 22 -4.37 2.72 -0.60
CA VAL A 22 -4.27 3.94 -1.40
C VAL A 22 -2.80 4.31 -1.50
N LEU A 23 -2.23 4.18 -2.69
CA LEU A 23 -0.91 4.67 -3.03
C LEU A 23 -1.03 6.08 -3.59
N SER A 24 -0.13 6.96 -3.20
CA SER A 24 0.04 8.27 -3.83
C SER A 24 1.43 8.36 -4.41
N ASN A 25 1.51 8.64 -5.70
CA ASN A 25 2.77 8.93 -6.38
C ASN A 25 3.04 10.43 -6.31
N ALA A 26 4.03 10.82 -5.52
CA ALA A 26 4.52 12.18 -5.44
C ALA A 26 5.94 12.24 -6.05
N GLY A 27 6.02 12.57 -7.34
CA GLY A 27 7.30 12.83 -8.00
C GLY A 27 8.22 11.60 -8.12
N GLY A 28 7.65 10.40 -8.27
CA GLY A 28 8.40 9.14 -8.40
C GLY A 28 8.57 8.35 -7.11
N ARG A 29 7.99 8.83 -6.01
CA ARG A 29 7.89 8.08 -4.75
C ARG A 29 6.44 7.70 -4.50
N LEU A 30 6.21 6.41 -4.30
CA LEU A 30 4.92 5.85 -3.92
C LEU A 30 4.81 5.81 -2.40
N THR A 31 3.75 6.41 -1.89
CA THR A 31 3.46 6.52 -0.46
C THR A 31 2.12 5.84 -0.17
N VAL A 32 2.06 4.92 0.81
CA VAL A 32 0.77 4.40 1.31
C VAL A 32 0.13 5.44 2.20
N HIS A 33 -1.04 5.93 1.79
CA HIS A 33 -1.88 6.80 2.61
C HIS A 33 -2.79 6.03 3.55
N SER A 34 -3.29 4.88 3.09
CA SER A 34 -4.17 4.03 3.89
C SER A 34 -4.02 2.59 3.42
N LEU A 35 -3.92 1.66 4.36
CA LEU A 35 -3.97 0.22 4.14
C LEU A 35 -5.11 -0.36 4.97
N LEU A 36 -6.00 -1.08 4.32
CA LEU A 36 -7.04 -1.87 4.93
C LEU A 36 -6.81 -3.33 4.60
N ILE A 37 -6.77 -4.19 5.61
CA ILE A 37 -6.68 -5.64 5.47
C ILE A 37 -7.92 -6.23 6.15
N ASP A 38 -8.73 -6.95 5.39
CA ASP A 38 -10.01 -7.51 5.82
C ASP A 38 -10.95 -6.48 6.48
N GLY A 39 -10.87 -5.22 6.01
CA GLY A 39 -11.61 -4.09 6.59
C GLY A 39 -10.96 -3.45 7.82
N HIS A 40 -9.85 -3.99 8.33
CA HIS A 40 -9.07 -3.40 9.41
C HIS A 40 -8.01 -2.45 8.88
N ASN A 41 -8.01 -1.21 9.38
CA ASN A 41 -6.96 -0.25 9.05
C ASN A 41 -5.64 -0.67 9.72
N VAL A 42 -4.61 -0.89 8.92
CA VAL A 42 -3.28 -1.25 9.38
C VAL A 42 -2.35 -0.07 9.17
N PRO A 43 -1.76 0.50 10.24
CA PRO A 43 -0.80 1.59 10.11
C PRO A 43 0.46 1.08 9.43
N VAL A 44 0.92 1.78 8.39
CA VAL A 44 2.17 1.47 7.68
C VAL A 44 3.14 2.64 7.86
N PRO A 45 3.89 2.69 8.98
CA PRO A 45 4.70 3.86 9.35
C PRO A 45 5.85 4.16 8.39
N HIS A 46 6.26 3.18 7.57
CA HIS A 46 7.33 3.31 6.57
C HIS A 46 6.88 2.88 5.18
N GLY A 47 5.65 3.25 4.81
CA GLY A 47 5.06 2.87 3.53
C GLY A 47 5.52 3.72 2.36
N GLU A 48 6.83 3.77 2.11
CA GLU A 48 7.41 4.52 0.99
C GLU A 48 8.22 3.61 0.09
N TRP A 49 7.86 3.57 -1.19
CA TRP A 49 8.49 2.70 -2.18
C TRP A 49 8.82 3.46 -3.46
N THR A 50 9.81 2.96 -4.16
CA THR A 50 10.23 3.50 -5.47
C THR A 50 9.44 2.88 -6.62
N THR A 51 8.88 1.69 -6.43
CA THR A 51 8.13 0.96 -7.47
C THR A 51 6.81 0.43 -6.93
N ARG A 52 5.82 0.36 -7.83
CA ARG A 52 4.49 -0.18 -7.53
C ARG A 52 4.57 -1.65 -7.11
N GLU A 53 5.41 -2.42 -7.78
CA GLU A 53 5.58 -3.85 -7.49
C GLU A 53 6.13 -4.09 -6.09
N GLU A 54 7.12 -3.29 -5.64
CA GLU A 54 7.60 -3.35 -4.26
C GLU A 54 6.53 -2.94 -3.25
N ALA A 55 5.76 -1.88 -3.55
CA ALA A 55 4.66 -1.45 -2.69
C ALA A 55 3.62 -2.57 -2.55
N VAL A 56 3.13 -3.11 -3.68
CA VAL A 56 2.16 -4.21 -3.70
C VAL A 56 2.68 -5.44 -2.97
N LYS A 57 3.95 -5.80 -3.17
CA LYS A 57 4.56 -6.94 -2.48
C LYS A 57 4.60 -6.72 -0.96
N ALA A 58 5.02 -5.53 -0.52
CA ALA A 58 5.02 -5.20 0.90
C ALA A 58 3.59 -5.20 1.49
N LEU A 59 2.60 -4.68 0.75
CA LEU A 59 1.18 -4.76 1.14
C LEU A 59 0.70 -6.20 1.30
N GLN A 60 1.11 -7.10 0.40
CA GLN A 60 0.84 -8.53 0.53
C GLN A 60 1.51 -9.12 1.76
N ASP A 61 2.77 -8.78 2.04
CA ASP A 61 3.47 -9.23 3.25
C ASP A 61 2.78 -8.75 4.54
N TYR A 62 2.27 -7.51 4.58
CA TYR A 62 1.44 -7.02 5.68
C TYR A 62 0.12 -7.77 5.79
N ALA A 63 -0.54 -8.03 4.65
CA ALA A 63 -1.82 -8.75 4.60
C ALA A 63 -1.72 -10.22 5.03
N LYS A 64 -0.56 -10.84 4.79
CA LYS A 64 -0.22 -12.20 5.27
C LYS A 64 0.10 -12.25 6.76
N GLY A 65 0.40 -11.11 7.37
CA GLY A 65 0.93 -11.05 8.74
C GLY A 65 2.40 -11.46 8.87
N ASP A 66 3.10 -11.67 7.75
CA ASP A 66 4.55 -11.95 7.71
C ASP A 66 5.38 -10.73 8.13
N ARG A 67 4.79 -9.54 7.98
CA ARG A 67 5.39 -8.27 8.40
C ARG A 67 4.56 -7.66 9.54
N GLN A 68 5.11 -7.69 10.76
CA GLN A 68 4.50 -6.96 11.89
C GLN A 68 4.52 -5.44 11.60
N PRO A 69 3.45 -4.72 11.94
CA PRO A 69 3.35 -3.26 11.79
C PRO A 69 4.39 -2.51 12.62
#